data_AF-A0A3D1QIV2-F1
#
_entry.id   AF-A0A3D1QIV2-F1
#
_cell.length_a   1.000
_cell.length_b   1.000
_cell.length_c   1.000
_cell.angle_alpha   90.00
_cell.angle_beta   90.00
_cell.angle_gamma   90.00
#
_symmetry.space_group_name_H-M   'P 1'
#
loop_
_entity.id
_entity.type
_entity.pdbx_description
1 polymer ?
#
loop_
_entity_poly.entity_id
_entity_poly.type
_entity_poly.pdbx_seq_one_letter_code
_entity_poly.pdbx_strand_id
1 'polypeptide(L)'
;MSIMLPRREYVVRALNEMDQTDALLLRMRWGLDDGKPMPISSLAKYFNLTQDKIMEELRRVGFQVFMLARQLEDTEKTVPRS
;
A
#
# COMPACT_ATOMS: atom_id res chain seq x y z
N MET A 1 -8.61 15.90 12.83
CA MET A 1 -8.66 14.43 12.88
C MET A 1 -7.23 13.91 12.85
N SER A 2 -6.73 13.31 13.92
CA SER A 2 -5.46 12.59 13.86
C SER A 2 -5.67 11.35 13.00
N ILE A 3 -5.07 11.32 11.82
CA ILE A 3 -5.08 10.14 10.96
C ILE A 3 -4.12 9.14 11.63
N MET A 4 -4.65 8.27 12.47
CA MET A 4 -3.89 7.16 13.02
C MET A 4 -3.57 6.22 11.85
N LEU A 5 -2.28 6.07 11.54
CA LEU A 5 -1.85 5.12 10.52
C LEU A 5 -2.07 3.70 11.04
N PRO A 6 -2.61 2.78 10.22
CA PRO A 6 -2.80 1.39 10.61
C PRO A 6 -1.44 0.76 10.93
N ARG A 7 -1.44 -0.25 11.81
CA ARG A 7 -0.19 -0.92 12.17
C ARG A 7 0.45 -1.58 10.95
N ARG A 8 1.78 -1.61 10.93
CA ARG A 8 2.58 -2.17 9.83
C ARG A 8 2.17 -3.60 9.46
N GLU A 9 1.81 -4.43 10.43
CA GLU A 9 1.35 -5.80 10.20
C GLU A 9 0.10 -5.86 9.30
N TYR A 10 -0.88 -5.00 9.53
CA TYR A 10 -2.09 -4.92 8.72
C TYR A 10 -1.84 -4.30 7.35
N VAL A 11 -0.89 -3.37 7.24
CA VAL A 11 -0.45 -2.84 5.94
C VAL A 11 0.15 -3.94 5.08
N VAL A 12 1.00 -4.81 5.65
CA VAL A 12 1.60 -5.92 4.91
C VAL A 12 0.55 -6.97 4.52
N ARG A 13 -0.42 -7.26 5.40
CA ARG A 13 -1.53 -8.17 5.07
C ARG A 13 -2.43 -7.59 3.99
N ALA A 14 -2.78 -6.31 4.09
CA ALA A 14 -3.54 -5.61 3.06
C ALA A 14 -2.83 -5.65 1.69
N LEU A 15 -1.51 -5.44 1.65
CA LEU A 15 -0.72 -5.59 0.42
C LEU A 15 -0.76 -7.01 -0.17
N ASN A 16 -1.01 -8.04 0.64
CA ASN A 16 -1.14 -9.42 0.15
C ASN A 16 -2.54 -9.75 -0.37
N GLU A 17 -3.56 -9.00 0.07
CA GLU A 17 -4.96 -9.18 -0.33
C GLU A 17 -5.36 -8.29 -1.53
N MET A 18 -4.53 -7.30 -1.88
CA MET A 18 -4.75 -6.42 -3.02
C MET A 18 -4.32 -7.05 -4.34
N ASP A 19 -4.71 -6.40 -5.44
CA ASP A 19 -4.21 -6.75 -6.77
C ASP A 19 -2.68 -6.72 -6.80
N GLN A 20 -2.07 -7.71 -7.46
CA GLN A 20 -0.63 -7.89 -7.46
C GLN A 20 0.11 -6.70 -8.08
N THR A 21 -0.47 -6.04 -9.09
CA THR A 21 0.13 -4.87 -9.75
C THR A 21 0.12 -3.67 -8.82
N ASP A 22 -1.01 -3.45 -8.15
CA ASP A 22 -1.20 -2.39 -7.16
C ASP A 22 -0.25 -2.58 -5.95
N ALA A 23 -0.19 -3.81 -5.42
CA ALA A 23 0.72 -4.16 -4.35
C ALA A 23 2.20 -3.98 -4.78
N LEU A 24 2.55 -4.39 -6.00
CA LEU A 24 3.89 -4.23 -6.55
C LEU A 24 4.28 -2.75 -6.65
N LEU A 25 3.38 -1.88 -7.13
CA LEU A 25 3.63 -0.44 -7.21
C LEU A 25 4.02 0.15 -5.85
N LEU A 26 3.30 -0.22 -4.79
CA LEU A 26 3.60 0.25 -3.44
C LEU A 26 4.86 -0.39 -2.86
N ARG A 27 5.09 -1.70 -3.06
CA ARG A 27 6.31 -2.39 -2.62
C ARG A 27 7.56 -1.77 -3.24
N MET A 28 7.52 -1.50 -4.54
CA MET A 28 8.61 -0.81 -5.26
C MET A 28 8.79 0.63 -4.75
N ARG A 29 7.70 1.38 -4.57
CA ARG A 29 7.77 2.77 -4.08
C ARG A 29 8.32 2.88 -2.66
N TRP A 30 8.01 1.91 -1.81
CA TRP A 30 8.41 1.87 -0.39
C TRP A 30 9.70 1.09 -0.15
N GLY A 31 10.22 0.37 -1.15
CA GLY A 31 11.42 -0.46 -1.02
C GLY A 31 11.19 -1.64 -0.08
N LEU A 32 10.01 -2.27 -0.13
CA LEU A 32 9.69 -3.39 0.77
C LEU A 32 10.44 -4.68 0.41
N ASP A 33 10.81 -4.85 -0.86
CA ASP A 33 11.47 -6.06 -1.35
C ASP A 33 13.01 -5.93 -1.33
N ASP A 34 13.55 -4.79 -1.77
CA ASP A 34 14.98 -4.54 -1.96
C ASP A 34 15.58 -3.51 -0.98
N GLY A 35 14.76 -2.97 -0.07
CA GLY A 35 15.15 -1.92 0.88
C GLY A 35 15.35 -0.55 0.24
N LYS A 36 15.10 -0.39 -1.06
CA LYS A 36 15.39 0.85 -1.80
C LYS A 36 14.11 1.40 -2.45
N PRO A 37 13.53 2.48 -1.90
CA PRO A 37 12.34 3.07 -2.48
C PRO A 37 12.63 3.60 -3.89
N MET A 38 11.83 3.17 -4.87
CA MET A 38 11.98 3.64 -6.24
C MET A 38 11.36 5.04 -6.44
N PRO A 39 12.02 5.92 -7.21
CA PRO A 39 11.47 7.22 -7.55
C PRO A 39 10.33 7.09 -8.56
N ILE A 40 9.42 8.07 -8.57
CA ILE A 40 8.25 8.13 -9.47
C ILE A 40 8.67 8.01 -10.94
N SER A 41 9.77 8.65 -11.32
CA SER A 41 10.30 8.58 -12.69
C SER A 41 10.71 7.18 -13.12
N SER A 42 11.25 6.36 -12.21
CA SER A 42 11.60 4.97 -12.49
C SER A 42 10.36 4.08 -12.52
N LEU A 43 9.39 4.31 -11.62
CA LEU A 43 8.11 3.60 -11.64
C LEU A 43 7.34 3.88 -12.94
N ALA A 44 7.31 5.14 -13.39
CA ALA A 44 6.71 5.54 -14.66
C ALA A 44 7.30 4.76 -15.84
N LYS A 45 8.63 4.61 -15.88
CA LYS A 45 9.30 3.79 -16.89
C LYS A 45 8.96 2.31 -16.77
N TYR A 46 8.94 1.77 -15.55
CA TYR A 46 8.68 0.35 -15.29
C TYR A 46 7.25 -0.07 -15.67
N PHE A 47 6.25 0.73 -15.30
CA PHE A 47 4.84 0.46 -15.60
C PHE A 47 4.41 1.00 -16.97
N ASN A 48 5.32 1.62 -17.73
CA ASN A 48 5.04 2.27 -19.00
C ASN A 48 3.89 3.31 -18.91
N LEU A 49 3.93 4.15 -17.88
CA LEU A 49 2.94 5.19 -17.58
C LEU A 49 3.63 6.57 -17.47
N THR A 50 2.86 7.64 -17.53
CA THR A 50 3.36 8.98 -17.21
C THR A 50 3.58 9.12 -15.71
N GLN A 51 4.45 10.05 -15.30
CA GLN A 51 4.67 10.33 -13.88
C GLN A 51 3.38 10.78 -13.18
N ASP A 52 2.56 11.61 -13.84
CA ASP A 52 1.28 12.06 -13.33
C ASP A 52 0.33 10.89 -13.08
N LYS A 53 0.29 9.92 -14.02
CA LYS A 53 -0.53 8.72 -13.85
C LYS A 53 -0.02 7.86 -12.70
N ILE A 54 1.29 7.69 -12.54
CA ILE A 54 1.86 7.00 -11.37
C ILE A 54 1.50 7.72 -10.07
N MET A 55 1.50 9.05 -10.03
CA MET A 55 1.10 9.80 -8.84
C MET A 55 -0.40 9.64 -8.53
N GLU A 56 -1.25 9.54 -9.55
CA GLU A 56 -2.66 9.20 -9.39
C GLU A 56 -2.84 7.79 -8.83
N GLU A 57 -2.19 6.78 -9.43
CA GLU A 57 -2.25 5.39 -8.99
C GLU A 57 -1.69 5.24 -7.56
N LEU A 58 -0.57 5.87 -7.23
CA LEU A 58 -0.02 5.85 -5.87
C LEU A 58 -1.00 6.42 -4.83
N ARG A 59 -1.75 7.46 -5.18
CA ARG A 59 -2.80 8.01 -4.31
C ARG A 59 -3.97 7.03 -4.16
N ARG A 60 -4.46 6.48 -5.28
CA ARG A 60 -5.56 5.49 -5.30
C ARG A 60 -5.21 4.27 -4.46
N VAL A 61 -4.08 3.64 -4.79
CA VAL A 61 -3.63 2.39 -4.19
C VAL A 61 -3.21 2.60 -2.73
N GLY A 62 -2.56 3.72 -2.42
CA GLY A 62 -2.23 4.08 -1.04
C GLY A 62 -3.48 4.22 -0.16
N PHE A 63 -4.55 4.79 -0.69
CA PHE A 63 -5.84 4.86 0.01
C PHE A 63 -6.47 3.48 0.18
N GLN A 64 -6.43 2.62 -0.84
CA GLN A 64 -6.95 1.25 -0.76
C GLN A 64 -6.22 0.42 0.31
N VAL A 65 -4.89 0.44 0.34
CA VAL A 65 -4.11 -0.22 1.41
C VAL A 65 -4.51 0.32 2.77
N PHE A 66 -4.63 1.63 2.92
CA PHE A 66 -5.00 2.25 4.18
C PHE A 66 -6.37 1.78 4.67
N MET A 67 -7.37 1.77 3.79
CA MET A 67 -8.73 1.33 4.11
C MET A 67 -8.77 -0.14 4.49
N LEU A 68 -8.10 -0.99 3.72
CA LEU A 68 -8.07 -2.43 3.98
C LEU A 68 -7.31 -2.76 5.26
N ALA A 69 -6.13 -2.15 5.47
CA ALA A 69 -5.36 -2.33 6.71
C ALA A 69 -6.15 -1.90 7.94
N ARG A 70 -6.94 -0.82 7.84
CA ARG A 70 -7.82 -0.39 8.91
C ARG A 70 -8.96 -1.37 9.17
N GLN A 71 -9.60 -1.90 8.12
CA GLN A 71 -10.64 -2.93 8.26
C GLN A 71 -10.10 -4.20 8.92
N LEU A 72 -8.89 -4.65 8.55
CA LEU A 72 -8.23 -5.79 9.17
C LEU A 72 -7.94 -5.53 10.65
N GLU A 73 -7.43 -4.33 10.97
CA GLU A 73 -7.15 -3.94 12.35
C GLU A 73 -8.42 -3.88 13.23
N ASP A 74 -9.50 -3.33 12.69
CA ASP A 74 -10.78 -3.23 13.39
C ASP A 74 -11.42 -4.63 13.58
N THR A 75 -11.26 -5.52 12.59
CA THR A 75 -11.75 -6.92 12.67
C THR A 75 -11.02 -7.71 13.75
N GLU A 76 -9.71 -7.55 13.90
CA GLU A 76 -8.97 -8.23 14.98
C GLU A 76 -9.29 -7.70 16.38
N LYS A 77 -9.69 -6.43 16.51
CA LYS A 77 -10.10 -5.85 17.79
C LYS A 77 -11.47 -6.35 18.25
N THR A 78 -12.34 -6.77 17.33
CA THR A 78 -13.70 -7.22 17.63
C THR A 78 -13.81 -8.73 17.88
N VAL A 79 -12.80 -9.52 17.48
CA VAL A 79 -12.73 -10.95 17.81
C VAL A 79 -12.13 -11.11 19.22
N PRO A 80 -12.87 -11.64 20.21
CA PRO A 80 -12.29 -11.95 21.51
C PRO A 80 -11.26 -13.06 21.30
N ARG A 81 -10.00 -12.81 21.67
CA ARG A 81 -9.02 -13.89 21.82
C ARG A 81 -9.43 -14.71 23.03
N SER A 82 -10.15 -15.81 22.78
CA SER A 82 -10.49 -16.85 23.76
C SER A 82 -9.25 -17.51 24.35
#